data_AF-A0A914DRU9-F1
#
_entry.id   AF-A0A914DRU9-F1
#
_cell.length_a   1.000
_cell.length_b   1.000
_cell.length_c   1.000
_cell.angle_alpha   90.00
_cell.angle_beta   90.00
_cell.angle_gamma   90.00
#
_symmetry.space_group_name_H-M   'P 1'
#
loop_
_entity.id
_entity.type
_entity.pdbx_description
1 polymer ?
#
loop_
_entity_poly.entity_id
_entity_poly.type
_entity_poly.pdbx_seq_one_letter_code
_entity_poly.pdbx_strand_id
1 'polypeptide(L)'
;MMSSQHVDLTEATEIHKLVKAKKSIGIHWGTYDLGSHFYLEPREKLPEFCKNAGIDSERFTTINLGETWIIEDDAAKETKI
;
A
#
# COMPACT_ATOMS: atom_id res chain seq x y z
N MET A 1 -18.92 -7.67 6.55
CA MET A 1 -19.38 -7.22 7.88
C MET A 1 -18.28 -6.51 8.67
N MET A 2 -17.27 -5.90 8.01
CA MET A 2 -16.15 -5.22 8.69
C MET A 2 -15.98 -3.75 8.27
N SER A 3 -16.83 -3.22 7.38
CA SER A 3 -16.61 -1.93 6.71
C SER A 3 -16.52 -0.71 7.64
N SER A 4 -17.10 -0.77 8.85
CA SER A 4 -16.96 0.32 9.82
C SER A 4 -15.62 0.31 10.57
N GLN A 5 -14.83 -0.76 10.46
CA GLN A 5 -13.62 -1.00 11.27
C GLN A 5 -12.40 -1.42 10.45
N HIS A 6 -12.59 -1.88 9.21
CA HIS A 6 -11.54 -2.40 8.36
C HIS A 6 -11.66 -1.83 6.94
N VAL A 7 -10.53 -1.40 6.41
CA VAL A 7 -10.37 -0.87 5.06
C VAL A 7 -10.05 -2.01 4.10
N ASP A 8 -10.82 -2.16 3.02
CA ASP A 8 -10.50 -3.11 1.95
C ASP A 8 -9.48 -2.52 0.93
N LEU A 9 -9.07 -3.30 -0.07
CA LEU A 9 -8.10 -2.84 -1.08
C LEU A 9 -8.62 -1.68 -1.93
N THR A 10 -9.92 -1.63 -2.23
CA THR A 10 -10.54 -0.52 -2.96
C THR A 10 -10.39 0.75 -2.14
N GLU A 11 -10.89 0.71 -0.89
CA GLU A 11 -10.87 1.82 0.04
C GLU A 11 -9.42 2.27 0.34
N ALA A 12 -8.47 1.34 0.47
CA ALA A 12 -7.06 1.67 0.66
C ALA A 12 -6.47 2.47 -0.52
N THR A 13 -6.77 2.09 -1.75
CA THR A 13 -6.32 2.83 -2.94
C THR A 13 -6.98 4.21 -3.07
N GLU A 14 -8.24 4.33 -2.64
CA GLU A 14 -8.93 5.62 -2.57
C GLU A 14 -8.32 6.53 -1.51
N ILE A 15 -8.04 5.99 -0.31
CA ILE A 15 -7.39 6.72 0.78
C ILE A 15 -6.02 7.25 0.33
N HIS A 16 -5.19 6.43 -0.33
CA HIS A 16 -3.89 6.86 -0.87
C HIS A 16 -4.02 8.13 -1.73
N LYS A 17 -5.03 8.18 -2.61
CA LYS A 17 -5.30 9.34 -3.47
C LYS A 17 -5.82 10.54 -2.67
N LEU A 18 -6.78 10.31 -1.77
CA LEU A 18 -7.42 11.36 -0.98
C LEU A 18 -6.42 12.12 -0.10
N VAL A 19 -5.50 11.40 0.55
CA VAL A 19 -4.44 12.01 1.37
C VAL A 19 -3.27 12.55 0.54
N LYS A 20 -3.32 12.38 -0.79
CA LYS A 20 -2.27 12.78 -1.74
C LYS A 20 -0.90 12.20 -1.35
N ALA A 21 -0.88 10.94 -0.94
CA ALA A 21 0.36 10.29 -0.53
C ALA A 21 1.34 10.20 -1.73
N LYS A 22 2.62 10.51 -1.48
CA LYS A 22 3.68 10.23 -2.44
C LYS A 22 3.89 8.72 -2.56
N LYS A 23 4.00 8.05 -1.40
CA LYS A 23 4.20 6.61 -1.24
C LYS A 23 3.35 6.05 -0.08
N SER A 24 2.96 4.78 -0.16
CA SER A 24 2.22 4.05 0.88
C SER A 24 2.72 2.61 0.99
N ILE A 25 2.70 2.06 2.22
CA ILE A 25 3.00 0.66 2.51
C ILE A 25 1.73 -0.02 3.03
N GLY A 26 1.32 -1.13 2.40
CA GLY A 26 0.25 -1.97 2.91
C GLY A 26 0.73 -2.76 4.14
N ILE A 27 0.07 -2.54 5.27
CA ILE A 27 0.32 -3.24 6.54
C ILE A 27 -0.89 -4.11 6.93
N HIS A 28 -0.81 -4.75 8.10
CA HIS A 28 -1.93 -5.52 8.68
C HIS A 28 -2.40 -6.75 7.88
N TRP A 29 -1.57 -7.22 6.95
CA TRP A 29 -1.78 -8.49 6.24
C TRP A 29 -0.78 -9.55 6.75
N GLY A 30 -1.06 -10.83 6.46
CA GLY A 30 -0.03 -11.87 6.52
C GLY A 30 0.42 -12.36 7.91
N THR A 31 -0.05 -11.75 9.01
CA THR A 31 0.50 -12.00 10.37
C THR A 31 -0.49 -12.72 11.30
N TYR A 32 -1.74 -12.29 11.33
CA TYR A 32 -2.80 -12.88 12.16
C TYR A 32 -4.01 -13.20 11.30
N ASP A 33 -4.69 -14.30 11.60
CA ASP A 33 -5.93 -14.69 10.92
C ASP A 33 -7.12 -13.94 11.52
N LEU A 34 -7.26 -12.66 11.14
CA LEU A 34 -8.30 -11.75 11.64
C LEU A 34 -9.38 -11.44 10.59
N GLY A 35 -9.16 -11.88 9.35
CA GLY A 35 -10.02 -11.60 8.20
C GLY A 35 -10.88 -12.80 7.81
N SER A 36 -11.73 -12.60 6.81
CA SER A 36 -12.53 -13.67 6.19
C SER A 36 -11.93 -14.18 4.88
N HIS A 37 -10.75 -13.71 4.50
CA HIS A 37 -10.06 -14.02 3.25
C HIS A 37 -8.71 -14.68 3.55
N PHE A 38 -8.11 -15.29 2.52
CA PHE A 38 -6.78 -15.87 2.65
C PHE A 38 -5.76 -14.80 3.11
N TYR A 39 -4.91 -15.13 4.08
CA TYR A 39 -4.07 -14.15 4.78
C TYR A 39 -3.03 -13.45 3.87
N LEU A 40 -2.65 -14.06 2.74
CA LEU A 40 -1.78 -13.46 1.73
C LEU A 40 -2.55 -12.74 0.62
N GLU A 41 -3.87 -12.91 0.52
CA GLU A 41 -4.68 -12.32 -0.54
C GLU A 41 -4.51 -10.79 -0.65
N PRO A 42 -4.44 -10.01 0.46
CA PRO A 42 -4.23 -8.57 0.35
C PRO A 42 -2.89 -8.21 -0.33
N ARG A 43 -1.83 -8.95 -0.02
CA ARG A 43 -0.50 -8.76 -0.62
C ARG A 43 -0.51 -9.09 -2.11
N GLU A 44 -1.15 -10.20 -2.47
CA GLU A 44 -1.18 -10.71 -3.85
C GLU A 44 -2.06 -9.85 -4.76
N LYS A 45 -3.18 -9.34 -4.25
CA LYS A 45 -4.14 -8.55 -5.04
C LYS A 45 -3.83 -7.06 -5.08
N LEU A 46 -3.09 -6.49 -4.12
CA LEU A 46 -2.79 -5.05 -4.10
C LEU A 46 -2.26 -4.51 -5.46
N PRO A 47 -1.33 -5.18 -6.18
CA PRO A 47 -0.86 -4.69 -7.48
C PRO A 47 -1.98 -4.51 -8.52
N GLU A 48 -2.96 -5.39 -8.54
CA GLU A 48 -4.13 -5.31 -9.44
C GLU A 48 -5.00 -4.10 -9.09
N PHE A 49 -5.29 -3.91 -7.80
CA PHE A 49 -6.10 -2.78 -7.32
C PHE A 49 -5.40 -1.44 -7.56
N CYS A 50 -4.09 -1.35 -7.30
CA CYS A 50 -3.28 -0.18 -7.63
C CYS A 50 -3.34 0.14 -9.12
N LYS A 51 -3.15 -0.87 -9.99
CA LYS A 51 -3.23 -0.72 -11.45
C LYS A 51 -4.61 -0.20 -11.88
N ASN A 52 -5.70 -0.79 -11.37
CA ASN A 52 -7.06 -0.36 -11.68
C ASN A 52 -7.35 1.06 -11.19
N ALA A 53 -6.73 1.46 -10.08
CA ALA A 53 -6.78 2.81 -9.55
C ALA A 53 -5.82 3.79 -10.25
N GLY A 54 -4.98 3.35 -11.19
CA GLY A 54 -3.97 4.22 -11.83
C GLY A 54 -2.85 4.67 -10.88
N ILE A 55 -2.54 3.85 -9.87
CA ILE A 55 -1.45 4.07 -8.91
C ILE A 55 -0.27 3.19 -9.33
N ASP A 56 0.90 3.80 -9.48
CA ASP A 56 2.13 3.06 -9.77
C ASP A 56 2.50 2.13 -8.60
N SER A 57 2.97 0.92 -8.90
CA SER A 57 3.45 -0.04 -7.90
C SER A 57 4.56 0.51 -6.99
N GLU A 58 5.37 1.46 -7.44
CA GLU A 58 6.39 2.13 -6.62
C GLU A 58 5.81 3.13 -5.61
N ARG A 59 4.54 3.53 -5.80
CA ARG A 59 3.82 4.47 -4.95
C ARG A 59 2.93 3.79 -3.92
N PHE A 60 2.49 2.56 -4.16
CA PHE A 60 1.76 1.80 -3.15
C PHE A 60 2.03 0.31 -3.31
N THR A 61 2.76 -0.24 -2.33
CA THR A 61 3.16 -1.65 -2.32
C THR A 61 3.08 -2.25 -0.92
N THR A 62 3.30 -3.56 -0.83
CA THR A 62 3.68 -4.25 0.41
C THR A 62 5.17 -4.55 0.39
N ILE A 63 5.75 -4.87 1.55
CA ILE A 63 7.14 -5.33 1.66
C ILE A 63 7.19 -6.68 2.37
N ASN A 64 8.28 -7.43 2.19
CA ASN A 64 8.47 -8.69 2.90
C ASN A 64 8.61 -8.47 4.41
N LEU A 65 8.29 -9.49 5.21
CA LEU A 65 8.47 -9.43 6.66
C LEU A 65 9.95 -9.23 7.00
N GLY A 66 10.26 -8.16 7.74
CA GLY A 66 11.62 -7.77 8.09
C GLY A 66 12.38 -6.98 7.02
N GLU A 67 11.76 -6.68 5.88
CA GLU A 67 12.35 -5.84 4.85
C GLU A 67 12.40 -4.36 5.26
N THR A 68 13.40 -3.64 4.77
CA THR A 68 13.51 -2.18 4.92
C THR A 68 13.26 -1.51 3.57
N TRP A 69 12.29 -0.60 3.51
CA TRP A 69 12.02 0.20 2.32
C TRP A 69 12.66 1.59 2.44
N ILE A 70 13.66 1.86 1.60
CA ILE A 70 14.34 3.16 1.56
C ILE A 70 13.61 4.06 0.55
N ILE A 71 13.17 5.22 1.01
CA ILE A 71 12.56 6.25 0.17
C ILE A 71 13.58 7.38 0.05
N GLU A 72 14.16 7.52 -1.13
CA GLU A 72 14.97 8.70 -1.45
C GLU A 72 14.05 9.92 -1.62
N ASP A 73 14.48 11.07 -1.12
CA ASP A 73 13.78 12.33 -1.35
C ASP A 73 14.25 12.94 -2.68
N ASP A 74 13.31 13.11 -3.63
CA ASP A 74 13.61 13.74 -4.91
C ASP A 74 14.05 15.21 -4.76
N ALA A 75 13.70 15.87 -3.64
CA ALA A 75 14.17 17.23 -3.33
C ALA A 75 15.70 17.31 -3.13
N ALA A 76 16.34 16.21 -2.71
CA ALA A 76 17.78 16.16 -2.54
C ALA A 76 18.55 16.11 -3.88
N LYS A 77 17.88 15.80 -4.99
CA LYS A 77 18.48 15.73 -6.33
C LYS A 77 18.57 17.10 -7.02
N GLU A 78 17.74 18.07 -6.62
CA GLU A 78 17.71 19.42 -7.23
C GLU A 78 18.74 20.41 -6.63
N THR A 79 19.44 20.07 -5.54
CA THR A 79 20.38 20.99 -4.86
C THR A 79 21.85 20.83 -5.33
N LYS A 80 22.10 20.16 -6.46
CA LYS A 80 23.42 20.18 -7.11
C LYS A 80 23.46 21.29 -8.16
N ILE A 81 23.76 22.52 -7.72
CA ILE A 81 24.28 23.61 -8.56
C ILE A 81 25.80 23.50 -8.58
#